data_AF-W6TGT3-F1
#
_entry.id   AF-W6TGT3-F1
#
_cell.length_a   1.000
_cell.length_b   1.000
_cell.length_c   1.000
_cell.angle_alpha   90.00
_cell.angle_beta   90.00
_cell.angle_gamma   90.00
#
_symmetry.space_group_name_H-M   'P 1'
#
loop_
_entity.id
_entity.type
_entity.pdbx_description
1 polymer ?
#
loop_
_entity_poly.entity_id
_entity_poly.type
_entity_poly.pdbx_seq_one_letter_code
_entity_poly.pdbx_strand_id
1 'polypeptide(L)'
;MSQLLIKELEPEQIVIMDNAASHSSQRTKELIEFVGCQLIFLPPYSLDVNPIEKFWAHMKRWVKNKINQFDKFYEAIAAFFQIRFSC
;
A
#
# COMPACT_ATOMS: atom_id res chain seq x y z
N MET A 1 -10.53 8.26 7.10
CA MET A 1 -9.65 7.85 5.98
C MET A 1 -9.26 9.01 5.08
N SER A 2 -10.20 9.82 4.59
CA SER A 2 -9.95 10.93 3.65
C SER A 2 -8.86 11.93 4.08
N GLN A 3 -8.78 12.27 5.37
CA GLN A 3 -7.83 13.28 5.87
C GLN A 3 -6.37 12.83 5.94
N LEU A 4 -6.11 11.52 5.91
CA LEU A 4 -4.74 11.00 5.93
C LEU A 4 -4.17 10.93 4.52
N LEU A 5 -4.98 10.44 3.56
CA LEU A 5 -4.55 10.26 2.18
C LEU A 5 -4.08 11.56 1.53
N ILE A 6 -4.85 12.64 1.69
CA ILE A 6 -4.56 13.95 1.08
C ILE A 6 -3.23 14.55 1.55
N LYS A 7 -2.80 14.25 2.79
CA LYS A 7 -1.59 14.82 3.37
C LYS A 7 -0.30 14.23 2.80
N GLU A 8 -0.39 13.00 2.30
CA GLU A 8 0.76 12.24 1.78
C GLU A 8 0.88 12.32 0.26
N LEU A 9 -0.09 12.96 -0.41
CA LEU A 9 -0.12 13.08 -1.86
C LEU A 9 0.47 14.42 -2.31
N GLU A 10 1.26 14.37 -3.37
CA GLU A 10 1.78 15.54 -4.06
C GLU A 10 1.15 15.65 -5.46
N PRO A 11 0.97 16.88 -5.98
CA PRO A 11 0.50 17.07 -7.35
C PRO A 11 1.32 16.29 -8.37
N GLU A 12 0.70 15.90 -9.48
CA GLU A 12 1.32 15.14 -10.59
C GLU A 12 1.68 13.68 -10.27
N GLN A 13 1.44 13.20 -9.05
CA GLN A 13 1.59 11.77 -8.73
C GLN A 13 0.47 10.92 -9.33
N ILE A 14 0.80 9.66 -9.63
CA ILE A 14 -0.16 8.65 -10.08
C ILE A 14 -0.46 7.72 -8.90
N VAL A 15 -1.73 7.68 -8.50
CA VAL A 15 -2.24 6.74 -7.50
C VAL A 15 -2.79 5.52 -8.22
N ILE A 16 -2.22 4.35 -7.92
CA ILE A 16 -2.67 3.06 -8.46
C ILE A 16 -3.46 2.34 -7.36
N MET A 17 -4.73 1.99 -7.64
CA MET A 17 -5.60 1.27 -6.70
C MET A 17 -6.10 -0.04 -7.31
N ASP A 18 -6.25 -1.07 -6.47
CA ASP A 18 -6.99 -2.27 -6.86
C ASP A 18 -8.51 -2.02 -6.85
N ASN A 19 -9.29 -2.98 -7.35
CA ASN A 19 -10.76 -2.89 -7.40
C ASN A 19 -11.44 -3.40 -6.11
N ALA A 20 -10.80 -3.32 -4.94
CA ALA A 20 -11.46 -3.65 -3.69
C ALA A 20 -12.69 -2.76 -3.49
N ALA A 21 -13.81 -3.32 -2.99
CA ALA A 21 -15.07 -2.58 -2.84
C ALA A 21 -14.94 -1.32 -1.96
N SER A 22 -13.98 -1.29 -1.04
CA SER A 22 -13.65 -0.12 -0.22
C SER A 22 -12.99 1.03 -1.00
N HIS A 23 -12.42 0.77 -2.18
CA HIS A 23 -11.72 1.74 -3.00
C HIS A 23 -12.62 2.44 -4.04
N SER A 24 -13.80 1.86 -4.32
CA SER A 24 -14.74 2.38 -5.32
C SER A 24 -15.55 3.60 -4.87
N SER A 25 -15.14 4.28 -3.79
CA SER A 25 -15.87 5.46 -3.30
C SER A 25 -15.58 6.67 -4.20
N GLN A 26 -16.64 7.25 -4.76
CA GLN A 26 -16.56 8.47 -5.57
C GLN A 26 -15.82 9.60 -4.83
N ARG A 27 -16.02 9.68 -3.51
CA ARG A 27 -15.32 10.63 -2.63
C ARG A 27 -13.80 10.47 -2.64
N THR A 28 -13.29 9.24 -2.70
CA THR A 28 -11.84 9.00 -2.73
C THR A 28 -11.24 9.55 -4.02
N LYS A 29 -11.92 9.31 -5.16
CA LYS A 29 -11.51 9.83 -6.46
C LYS A 29 -11.45 11.36 -6.48
N GLU A 30 -12.53 12.01 -6.03
CA GLU A 30 -12.60 13.48 -5.97
C GLU A 30 -11.48 14.10 -5.12
N LEU A 31 -11.14 13.47 -4.00
CA LEU A 31 -10.07 13.97 -3.13
C LEU A 31 -8.68 13.81 -3.73
N ILE A 32 -8.43 12.72 -4.46
CA ILE A 32 -7.14 12.49 -5.15
C ILE A 32 -6.99 13.49 -6.31
N GLU A 33 -8.06 13.67 -7.11
CA GLU A 33 -8.06 14.63 -8.21
C GLU A 33 -7.97 16.08 -7.73
N PHE A 34 -8.55 16.41 -6.57
CA PHE A 34 -8.43 17.73 -5.94
C PHE A 34 -6.99 18.12 -5.59
N VAL A 35 -6.14 17.14 -5.24
CA VAL A 35 -4.70 17.36 -4.98
C VAL A 35 -3.90 17.56 -6.28
N GLY A 36 -4.50 17.26 -7.44
CA GLY A 36 -3.82 17.28 -8.74
C GLY A 36 -3.13 15.96 -9.07
N CYS A 37 -3.49 14.86 -8.41
CA CYS A 37 -3.01 13.52 -8.72
C CYS A 37 -3.92 12.82 -9.73
N GLN A 38 -3.38 11.84 -10.46
CA GLN A 38 -4.16 10.97 -11.34
C GLN A 38 -4.47 9.64 -10.65
N LEU A 39 -5.73 9.19 -10.71
CA LEU A 39 -6.14 7.88 -10.18
C LEU A 39 -6.27 6.85 -11.31
N ILE A 40 -5.58 5.71 -11.17
CA ILE A 40 -5.66 4.56 -12.08
C ILE A 40 -6.13 3.33 -11.29
N PHE A 41 -7.20 2.69 -11.76
CA PHE A 41 -7.65 1.40 -11.23
C PHE A 41 -7.02 0.26 -12.05
N LEU A 42 -6.52 -0.75 -11.34
CA LEU A 42 -6.04 -1.98 -11.97
C LEU A 42 -7.20 -2.76 -12.62
N PRO A 43 -6.96 -3.55 -13.67
CA PRO A 43 -7.99 -4.42 -14.23
C PRO A 43 -8.48 -5.46 -13.20
N PRO A 44 -9.73 -5.93 -13.29
CA PRO A 44 -10.25 -6.98 -12.41
C PRO A 44 -9.34 -8.21 -12.38
N TYR A 45 -9.25 -8.86 -11.22
CA TYR A 45 -8.46 -10.08 -10.99
C TYR A 45 -6.96 -9.96 -11.34
N SER A 46 -6.43 -8.75 -11.47
CA SER A 46 -5.04 -8.52 -11.88
C SER A 46 -4.15 -8.29 -10.67
N LEU A 47 -4.12 -9.26 -9.74
CA LEU A 47 -3.21 -9.19 -8.58
C LEU A 47 -1.74 -9.24 -9.01
N ASP A 48 -1.45 -9.91 -10.13
CA ASP A 48 -0.10 -10.07 -10.67
C ASP A 48 0.53 -8.75 -11.15
N VAL A 49 -0.28 -7.74 -11.48
CA VAL A 49 0.19 -6.42 -11.90
C VAL A 49 0.26 -5.41 -10.75
N ASN A 50 -0.15 -5.80 -9.54
CA ASN A 50 -0.07 -4.92 -8.38
C ASN A 50 1.34 -5.00 -7.76
N PRO A 51 2.19 -3.97 -7.89
CA PRO A 51 3.59 -4.02 -7.47
C PRO A 51 3.76 -4.29 -5.97
N ILE A 52 2.76 -3.94 -5.15
CA ILE A 52 2.79 -4.16 -3.70
C ILE A 52 2.68 -5.65 -3.33
N GLU A 53 2.14 -6.51 -4.19
CA GLU A 53 1.98 -7.95 -3.88
C GLU A 53 3.33 -8.66 -3.72
N LYS A 54 4.32 -8.30 -4.55
CA LYS A 54 5.70 -8.81 -4.39
C LYS A 54 6.28 -8.36 -3.06
N PHE A 55 6.11 -7.08 -2.72
CA PHE A 55 6.54 -6.55 -1.43
C PHE A 55 5.89 -7.32 -0.26
N TRP A 56 4.58 -7.58 -0.32
CA TRP A 56 3.88 -8.38 0.68
C TRP A 56 4.38 -9.82 0.75
N ALA A 57 4.71 -10.45 -0.38
CA ALA A 57 5.29 -11.80 -0.37
C ALA A 57 6.65 -11.83 0.37
N HIS A 58 7.52 -10.85 0.11
CA HIS A 58 8.80 -10.70 0.81
C HIS A 58 8.61 -10.45 2.30
N MET A 59 7.72 -9.52 2.67
CA MET A 59 7.39 -9.22 4.07
C MET A 59 6.84 -10.45 4.79
N LYS A 60 5.84 -11.13 4.21
CA LYS A 60 5.24 -12.34 4.80
C LYS A 60 6.29 -13.42 5.04
N ARG A 61 7.18 -13.66 4.09
CA ARG A 61 8.28 -14.62 4.24
C ARG A 61 9.23 -14.23 5.37
N TRP A 62 9.62 -12.96 5.44
CA TRP A 62 10.51 -12.47 6.49
C TRP A 62 9.86 -12.59 7.87
N VAL A 63 8.63 -12.11 8.03
CA VAL A 63 7.88 -12.15 9.29
C VAL A 63 7.68 -13.59 9.73
N LYS A 64 7.27 -14.50 8.83
CA LYS A 64 7.10 -15.93 9.17
C LYS A 64 8.37 -16.55 9.77
N ASN A 65 9.55 -16.17 9.29
CA ASN A 65 10.83 -16.71 9.77
C ASN A 65 11.30 -16.08 11.09
N LYS A 66 10.76 -14.91 11.45
CA LYS A 66 11.25 -14.10 12.57
C LYS A 66 10.20 -13.89 13.66
N ILE A 67 8.96 -14.33 13.47
CA ILE A 67 7.84 -14.05 14.38
C ILE A 67 8.10 -14.52 15.82
N ASN A 68 8.80 -15.64 16.00
CA ASN A 68 9.15 -16.16 17.33
C ASN A 68 10.23 -15.34 18.07
N GLN A 69 10.76 -14.28 17.44
CA GLN A 69 11.71 -13.33 18.04
C GLN A 69 11.02 -12.09 18.61
N PHE A 70 9.70 -11.98 18.48
CA PHE A 70 8.90 -10.85 18.90
C PHE A 70 7.74 -11.33 19.76
N ASP A 71 7.36 -10.52 20.76
CA ASP A 71 6.21 -10.83 21.61
C ASP A 71 4.90 -10.51 20.88
N LYS A 72 4.91 -9.51 19.99
CA LYS A 72 3.72 -9.06 19.26
C LYS A 72 3.97 -8.99 17.76
N PHE A 73 2.93 -9.34 16.99
CA PHE A 73 2.99 -9.36 15.53
C PHE A 73 3.38 -8.01 14.90
N TYR A 74 2.88 -6.90 15.43
CA TYR A 74 3.19 -5.57 14.89
C TYR A 74 4.67 -5.19 15.09
N GLU A 75 5.35 -5.75 16.09
CA GLU A 75 6.79 -5.50 16.32
C GLU A 75 7.62 -6.16 15.22
N ALA A 76 7.23 -7.36 14.78
CA ALA A 76 7.84 -8.01 13.63
C ALA A 76 7.61 -7.19 12.34
N ILE A 77 6.40 -6.66 12.13
CA ILE A 77 6.14 -5.78 10.98
C ILE A 77 7.00 -4.52 11.05
N ALA A 78 7.03 -3.83 12.20
CA ALA A 78 7.83 -2.62 12.38
C ALA A 78 9.32 -2.88 12.13
N ALA A 79 9.84 -4.01 12.62
CA ALA A 79 11.22 -4.41 12.39
C ALA A 79 11.52 -4.66 10.91
N PHE A 80 10.57 -5.20 10.14
CA PHE A 80 10.73 -5.38 8.69
C PHE A 80 10.96 -4.05 7.96
N PHE A 81 10.22 -3.00 8.33
CA PHE A 81 10.38 -1.67 7.72
C PHE A 81 11.68 -0.95 8.11
N GLN A 82 12.38 -1.41 9.16
CA GLN A 82 13.70 -0.90 9.54
C GLN A 82 14.85 -1.60 8.81
N ILE A 83 14.56 -2.65 8.02
CA ILE A 83 15.56 -3.30 7.19
C ILE A 83 15.98 -2.31 6.12
N ARG A 84 17.28 -1.98 6.10
CA ARG A 84 17.86 -1.29 4.95
C ARG A 84 17.89 -2.26 3.78
N PHE A 85 16.91 -2.15 2.89
CA PHE A 85 17.02 -2.75 1.57
C PHE A 85 18.19 -2.09 0.86
N SER A 86 19.32 -2.78 0.84
CA SER A 86 20.43 -2.43 -0.04
C SER A 86 20.01 -2.89 -1.42
N CYS A 87 19.47 -1.98 -2.22
CA CYS A 87 19.35 -2.18 -3.66
C CYS A 87 20.74 -2.11 -4.29
#